data_AF-A0AAZ3PUT1-F1
#
_entry.id   AF-A0AAZ3PUT1-F1
#
_cell.length_a   1.000
_cell.length_b   1.000
_cell.length_c   1.000
_cell.angle_alpha   90.00
_cell.angle_beta   90.00
_cell.angle_gamma   90.00
#
_symmetry.space_group_name_H-M   'P 1'
#
loop_
_entity.id
_entity.type
_entity.pdbx_description
1 polymer ?
#
loop_
_entity_poly.entity_id
_entity_poly.type
_entity_poly.pdbx_seq_one_letter_code
_entity_poly.pdbx_strand_id
1 'polypeptide(L)'
;MAVPTVAVVPVADCCSLLCSYLQQNKAAVQIKQDMKKMVQLPMLRGTSRGPRGVEARGGRLFGVSLLELRELGLVKDGVPLVVWSMVEFLREHALHHEGLFRVNGNVRAVEGLKQRLENGEDVDFLVEVDVCTVASLFKQYLRDLPEGLVDSTVQPALIKQHQGEKCYCLE
;
A
#
# COMPACT_ATOMS: atom_id res chain seq x y z
N MET A 1 -14.51 -58.27 -38.94
CA MET A 1 -13.94 -56.93 -38.67
C MET A 1 -15.06 -55.93 -38.89
N ALA A 2 -15.65 -55.42 -37.81
CA ALA A 2 -16.75 -54.46 -37.87
C ALA A 2 -16.26 -53.14 -37.23
N VAL A 3 -16.33 -52.07 -38.01
CA VAL A 3 -15.97 -50.70 -37.60
C VAL A 3 -17.07 -50.17 -36.67
N PRO A 4 -16.75 -49.51 -35.54
CA PRO A 4 -17.77 -48.84 -34.75
C PRO A 4 -18.09 -47.47 -35.35
N THR A 5 -19.34 -47.27 -35.75
CA THR A 5 -19.95 -45.98 -36.06
C THR A 5 -20.13 -45.20 -34.76
N VAL A 6 -19.52 -44.02 -34.65
CA VAL A 6 -19.73 -43.09 -33.54
C VAL A 6 -21.10 -42.44 -33.70
N ALA A 7 -22.00 -42.69 -32.74
CA ALA A 7 -23.26 -41.98 -32.64
C ALA A 7 -23.03 -40.59 -32.04
N VAL A 8 -23.29 -39.55 -32.83
CA VAL A 8 -23.35 -38.16 -32.38
C VAL A 8 -24.72 -37.97 -31.72
N VAL A 9 -24.74 -37.67 -30.41
CA VAL A 9 -25.99 -37.44 -29.67
C VAL A 9 -26.32 -35.93 -29.68
N PRO A 10 -27.58 -35.51 -29.92
CA PRO A 10 -27.96 -34.10 -30.01
C PRO A 10 -27.90 -33.37 -28.65
N VAL A 11 -27.46 -32.10 -28.67
CA VAL A 11 -27.53 -31.16 -27.53
C VAL A 11 -28.92 -30.56 -27.46
N ALA A 12 -29.91 -31.37 -27.13
CA ALA A 12 -31.26 -30.90 -26.84
C ALA A 12 -31.95 -31.92 -25.94
N ASP A 13 -31.62 -31.89 -24.64
CA ASP A 13 -32.48 -32.27 -23.51
C ASP A 13 -31.71 -32.25 -22.19
N CYS A 14 -31.00 -31.15 -21.92
CA CYS A 14 -30.33 -30.93 -20.64
C CYS A 14 -31.22 -30.13 -19.66
N CYS A 15 -32.52 -30.38 -19.64
CA CYS A 15 -33.47 -29.61 -18.82
C CYS A 15 -33.93 -30.33 -17.54
N SER A 16 -33.67 -31.64 -17.39
CA SER A 16 -34.08 -32.40 -16.19
C SER A 16 -32.98 -32.56 -15.12
N LEU A 17 -31.71 -32.26 -15.43
CA LEU A 17 -30.60 -32.38 -14.47
C LEU A 17 -30.14 -31.06 -13.82
N LEU A 18 -30.65 -29.91 -14.28
CA LEU A 18 -30.40 -28.61 -13.62
C LEU A 18 -31.47 -28.23 -12.59
N CYS A 19 -32.61 -28.94 -12.55
CA CYS A 19 -33.70 -28.62 -11.63
C CYS A 19 -33.52 -29.24 -10.22
N SER A 20 -32.75 -30.31 -10.07
CA SER A 20 -32.41 -30.91 -8.77
C SER A 20 -31.21 -30.25 -8.09
N TYR A 21 -30.31 -29.61 -8.84
CA TYR A 21 -29.11 -28.95 -8.31
C TYR A 21 -29.39 -27.57 -7.68
N LEU A 22 -30.55 -26.95 -7.97
CA LEU A 22 -30.98 -25.68 -7.37
C LEU A 22 -31.95 -25.83 -6.19
N GLN A 23 -32.31 -27.06 -5.80
CA GLN A 23 -33.29 -27.33 -4.73
C GLN A 23 -32.69 -28.10 -3.54
N GLN A 24 -31.42 -27.90 -3.19
CA GLN A 24 -30.85 -28.49 -1.96
C GLN A 24 -29.97 -27.52 -1.16
N ASN A 25 -30.52 -26.37 -0.74
CA ASN A 25 -29.94 -25.66 0.40
C ASN A 25 -30.98 -24.87 1.19
N LYS A 26 -31.98 -25.58 1.71
CA LYS A 26 -32.98 -25.03 2.66
C LYS A 26 -32.38 -24.56 3.99
N ALA A 27 -31.15 -24.96 4.33
CA ALA A 27 -30.45 -24.50 5.53
C ALA A 27 -29.79 -23.11 5.38
N ALA A 28 -29.47 -22.69 4.15
CA ALA A 28 -28.79 -21.40 3.90
C ALA A 28 -29.73 -20.19 3.97
N VAL A 29 -31.04 -20.38 3.75
CA VAL A 29 -32.05 -19.30 3.77
C VAL A 29 -32.46 -18.95 5.20
N GLN A 30 -32.52 -19.93 6.11
CA GLN A 30 -32.93 -19.70 7.51
C GLN A 30 -31.90 -18.84 8.27
N ILE A 31 -30.60 -19.05 8.01
CA ILE A 31 -29.50 -18.32 8.69
C ILE A 31 -29.56 -16.81 8.39
N LYS A 32 -30.03 -16.39 7.21
CA LYS A 32 -30.11 -14.97 6.84
C LYS A 32 -31.32 -14.24 7.45
N GLN A 33 -32.42 -14.94 7.74
CA GLN A 33 -33.61 -14.31 8.32
C GLN A 33 -33.44 -14.00 9.81
N ASP A 34 -32.68 -14.81 10.56
CA ASP A 34 -32.42 -14.57 11.98
C ASP A 34 -31.31 -13.54 12.24
N MET A 35 -30.43 -13.26 11.26
CA MET A 35 -29.49 -12.13 11.33
C MET A 35 -30.17 -10.76 11.23
N LYS A 36 -31.40 -10.69 10.70
CA LYS A 36 -32.16 -9.43 10.62
C LYS A 36 -32.84 -9.05 11.95
N LYS A 37 -32.80 -9.92 12.96
CA LYS A 37 -33.51 -9.72 14.24
C LYS A 37 -32.58 -9.57 15.46
N MET A 38 -31.30 -9.23 15.27
CA MET A 38 -30.33 -9.08 16.36
C MET A 38 -29.43 -7.83 16.26
N VAL A 39 -29.98 -6.64 15.99
CA VAL A 39 -29.26 -5.37 16.23
C VAL A 39 -30.17 -4.35 16.91
N GLN A 40 -30.52 -4.61 18.16
CA GLN A 40 -30.89 -3.58 19.14
C GLN A 40 -30.46 -4.04 20.54
N LEU A 41 -29.15 -4.03 20.84
CA LEU A 41 -28.67 -4.05 22.22
C LEU A 41 -27.30 -3.35 22.30
N PRO A 42 -27.06 -2.46 23.28
CA PRO A 42 -25.81 -1.70 23.39
C PRO A 42 -24.71 -2.59 23.97
N MET A 43 -23.65 -2.85 23.18
CA MET A 43 -22.50 -3.65 23.63
C MET A 43 -21.49 -2.80 24.39
N LEU A 44 -21.62 -2.79 25.71
CA LEU A 44 -20.49 -2.66 26.62
C LEU A 44 -19.82 -4.04 26.76
N ARG A 45 -18.57 -4.21 26.31
CA ARG A 45 -17.49 -4.93 27.01
C ARG A 45 -16.24 -5.08 26.16
N GLY A 46 -15.10 -4.91 26.82
CA GLY A 46 -13.78 -5.17 26.27
C GLY A 46 -13.34 -6.63 26.39
N THR A 47 -12.02 -6.77 26.36
CA THR A 47 -11.14 -7.93 26.58
C THR A 47 -10.81 -8.80 25.36
N SER A 48 -9.59 -8.64 24.86
CA SER A 48 -8.64 -9.76 24.65
C SER A 48 -7.24 -9.22 24.37
N ARG A 49 -6.34 -9.46 25.32
CA ARG A 49 -4.88 -9.23 25.20
C ARG A 49 -4.31 -10.22 24.19
N GLY A 50 -3.82 -9.73 23.06
CA GLY A 50 -2.82 -10.39 22.21
C GLY A 50 -1.55 -9.52 22.19
N PRO A 51 -0.34 -10.10 22.02
CA PRO A 51 0.88 -9.30 22.05
C PRO A 51 1.09 -8.57 20.72
N ARG A 52 1.03 -7.23 20.79
CA ARG A 52 1.66 -6.25 19.88
C ARG A 52 1.29 -6.34 18.39
N GLY A 53 0.03 -6.05 18.08
CA GLY A 53 -0.30 -5.35 16.85
C GLY A 53 -0.37 -3.85 17.15
N VAL A 54 0.46 -3.05 16.51
CA VAL A 54 0.32 -1.58 16.53
C VAL A 54 -0.98 -1.29 15.78
N GLU A 55 -2.05 -0.97 16.49
CA GLU A 55 -3.23 -0.35 15.88
C GLU A 55 -2.75 0.95 15.24
N ALA A 56 -2.61 0.95 13.92
CA ALA A 56 -2.31 2.13 13.14
C ALA A 56 -3.45 3.13 13.37
N ARG A 57 -3.24 4.04 14.32
CA ARG A 57 -4.10 5.21 14.44
C ARG A 57 -3.83 6.05 13.22
N GLY A 58 -4.79 6.09 12.30
CA GLY A 58 -4.76 6.97 11.13
C GLY A 58 -4.28 8.35 11.56
N GLY A 59 -3.18 8.78 10.95
CA GLY A 59 -2.37 9.89 11.41
C GLY A 59 -1.56 10.43 10.25
N ARG A 60 -1.31 11.74 10.25
CA ARG A 60 -0.49 12.36 9.20
C ARG A 60 0.92 11.79 9.28
N LEU A 61 1.36 11.16 8.19
CA LEU A 61 2.72 10.63 8.06
C LEU A 61 3.61 11.59 7.26
N PHE A 62 2.99 12.36 6.37
CA PHE A 62 3.67 13.29 5.47
C PHE A 62 3.49 14.72 6.00
N GLY A 63 4.51 15.57 5.80
CA GLY A 63 4.45 16.96 6.27
C GLY A 63 4.61 17.11 7.79
N VAL A 64 5.04 16.05 8.48
CA VAL A 64 5.21 16.01 9.94
C VAL A 64 6.70 15.98 10.28
N SER A 65 7.08 16.58 11.40
CA SER A 65 8.47 16.57 11.85
C SER A 65 8.92 15.14 12.21
N LEU A 66 10.19 14.82 11.95
CA LEU A 66 10.74 13.51 12.32
C LEU A 66 10.72 13.28 13.84
N LEU A 67 10.78 14.38 14.62
CA LEU A 67 10.65 14.34 16.08
C LEU A 67 9.26 13.85 16.49
N GLU A 68 8.21 14.40 15.91
CA GLU A 68 6.82 14.00 16.19
C GLU A 68 6.57 12.53 15.77
N LEU A 69 7.07 12.10 14.60
CA LEU A 69 6.96 10.69 14.19
C LEU A 69 7.66 9.74 15.17
N ARG A 70 8.77 10.17 15.77
CA ARG A 70 9.47 9.41 16.81
C ARG A 70 8.66 9.33 18.10
N GLU A 71 8.01 10.40 18.52
CA GLU A 71 7.11 10.40 19.69
C GLU A 71 5.90 9.47 19.50
N LEU A 72 5.40 9.38 18.26
CA LEU A 72 4.34 8.45 17.88
C LEU A 72 4.81 6.98 17.79
N GLY A 73 6.10 6.71 17.95
CA GLY A 73 6.66 5.36 17.83
C GLY A 73 6.68 4.82 16.39
N LEU A 74 6.58 5.69 15.40
CA LEU A 74 6.58 5.34 13.97
C LEU A 74 7.98 5.39 13.34
N VAL A 75 9.01 5.33 14.18
CA VAL A 75 10.42 5.44 13.78
C VAL A 75 11.19 4.25 14.35
N LYS A 76 11.97 3.59 13.50
CA LYS A 76 12.90 2.52 13.87
C LYS A 76 14.31 2.94 13.48
N ASP A 77 15.25 2.88 14.41
CA ASP A 77 16.66 3.24 14.21
C ASP A 77 16.85 4.65 13.60
N GLY A 78 15.96 5.59 13.95
CA GLY A 78 15.96 6.95 13.40
C GLY A 78 15.30 7.12 12.03
N VAL A 79 14.80 6.03 11.43
CA VAL A 79 14.13 6.04 10.12
C VAL A 79 12.62 5.82 10.30
N PRO A 80 11.75 6.68 9.73
CA PRO A 80 10.31 6.46 9.69
C PRO A 80 9.95 5.13 9.02
N LEU A 81 9.03 4.37 9.61
CA LEU A 81 8.64 3.04 9.10
C LEU A 81 8.14 3.10 7.65
N VAL A 82 7.39 4.16 7.30
CA VAL A 82 6.90 4.38 5.93
C VAL A 82 8.04 4.54 4.92
N VAL A 83 9.13 5.21 5.33
CA VAL A 83 10.33 5.38 4.50
C VAL A 83 11.05 4.04 4.34
N TRP A 84 11.16 3.26 5.42
CA TRP A 84 11.75 1.94 5.38
C TRP A 84 11.05 1.04 4.35
N SER A 85 9.72 0.95 4.41
CA SER A 85 8.94 0.11 3.50
C SER A 85 9.08 0.54 2.04
N MET A 86 9.04 1.85 1.76
CA MET A 86 9.25 2.36 0.39
C MET A 86 10.65 2.04 -0.14
N VAL A 87 11.69 2.20 0.68
CA VAL A 87 13.09 1.98 0.27
C VAL A 87 13.39 0.50 0.07
N GLU A 88 12.88 -0.38 0.94
CA GLU A 88 13.00 -1.84 0.76
C GLU A 88 12.38 -2.28 -0.57
N PHE A 89 11.15 -1.83 -0.87
CA PHE A 89 10.50 -2.12 -2.15
C PHE A 89 11.33 -1.64 -3.35
N LEU A 90 11.82 -0.39 -3.32
CA LEU A 90 12.64 0.16 -4.41
C LEU A 90 13.97 -0.57 -4.55
N ARG A 91 14.59 -0.99 -3.45
CA ARG A 91 15.85 -1.77 -3.48
C ARG A 91 15.66 -3.12 -4.14
N GLU A 92 14.53 -3.77 -3.91
CA GLU A 92 14.28 -5.11 -4.47
C GLU A 92 13.78 -5.09 -5.92
N HIS A 93 13.01 -4.06 -6.30
CA HIS A 93 12.26 -4.09 -7.57
C HIS A 93 12.64 -2.98 -8.56
N ALA A 94 13.31 -1.92 -8.11
CA ALA A 94 13.50 -0.71 -8.93
C ALA A 94 14.93 -0.52 -9.46
N LEU A 95 15.93 -1.28 -8.98
CA LEU A 95 17.34 -1.05 -9.33
C LEU A 95 17.65 -1.12 -10.82
N HIS A 96 16.88 -1.91 -11.57
CA HIS A 96 17.00 -2.06 -13.02
C HIS A 96 15.96 -1.24 -13.80
N HIS A 97 15.13 -0.45 -13.11
CA HIS A 97 14.11 0.37 -13.76
C HIS A 97 14.75 1.60 -14.40
N GLU A 98 14.64 1.71 -15.72
CA GLU A 98 15.17 2.86 -16.45
C GLU A 98 14.53 4.17 -15.97
N GLY A 99 15.36 5.18 -15.70
CA GLY A 99 14.86 6.49 -15.27
C GLY A 99 14.24 6.50 -13.87
N LEU A 100 14.57 5.55 -12.99
CA LEU A 100 14.21 5.61 -11.57
C LEU A 100 14.56 6.98 -10.99
N PHE A 101 13.63 7.56 -10.22
CA PHE A 101 13.67 8.93 -9.68
C PHE A 101 13.67 10.08 -10.70
N ARG A 102 14.06 9.85 -11.97
CA ARG A 102 13.96 10.84 -13.06
C ARG A 102 12.54 10.94 -13.62
N VAL A 103 11.92 9.80 -13.91
CA VAL A 103 10.54 9.72 -14.42
C VAL A 103 9.57 9.87 -13.24
N ASN A 104 8.55 10.70 -13.41
CA ASN A 104 7.51 10.87 -12.40
C ASN A 104 6.41 9.82 -12.57
N GLY A 105 5.94 9.29 -11.45
CA GLY A 105 4.76 8.43 -11.39
C GLY A 105 3.48 9.22 -11.62
N ASN A 106 2.38 8.50 -11.81
CA ASN A 106 1.07 9.10 -11.99
C ASN A 106 0.65 9.86 -10.73
N VAL A 107 0.42 11.18 -10.86
CA VAL A 107 0.07 12.07 -9.75
C VAL A 107 -1.14 11.56 -8.94
N ARG A 108 -2.17 11.01 -9.59
CA ARG A 108 -3.34 10.47 -8.89
C ARG A 108 -3.00 9.20 -8.11
N ALA A 109 -2.15 8.34 -8.66
CA ALA A 109 -1.70 7.13 -7.98
C ALA A 109 -0.80 7.46 -6.78
N VAL A 110 0.07 8.46 -6.91
CA VAL A 110 0.92 8.96 -5.81
C VAL A 110 0.07 9.49 -4.66
N GLU A 111 -0.92 10.33 -4.95
CA GLU A 111 -1.82 10.89 -3.93
C GLU A 111 -2.71 9.82 -3.30
N GLY A 112 -3.23 8.88 -4.11
CA GLY A 112 -3.99 7.74 -3.59
C GLY A 112 -3.16 6.88 -2.63
N LEU A 113 -1.92 6.55 -3.02
CA LEU A 113 -1.02 5.77 -2.18
C LEU A 113 -0.67 6.49 -0.87
N LYS A 114 -0.42 7.80 -0.94
CA LYS A 114 -0.19 8.64 0.24
C LYS A 114 -1.34 8.53 1.24
N GLN A 115 -2.57 8.73 0.78
CA GLN A 115 -3.76 8.70 1.64
C GLN A 115 -3.95 7.34 2.31
N ARG A 116 -3.74 6.25 1.57
CA ARG A 116 -3.84 4.90 2.10
C ARG A 116 -2.82 4.64 3.20
N LEU A 117 -1.58 5.08 3.01
CA LEU A 117 -0.54 4.98 4.04
C LEU A 117 -0.88 5.82 5.28
N GLU A 118 -1.39 7.04 5.12
CA GLU A 118 -1.82 7.90 6.24
C GLU A 118 -3.04 7.34 6.99
N ASN A 119 -3.92 6.61 6.30
CA ASN A 119 -5.04 5.90 6.91
C ASN A 119 -4.59 4.65 7.70
N GLY A 120 -3.33 4.25 7.59
CA GLY A 120 -2.82 3.03 8.21
C GLY A 120 -3.26 1.76 7.48
N GLU A 121 -3.60 1.86 6.20
CA GLU A 121 -3.89 0.69 5.38
C GLU A 121 -2.61 -0.12 5.14
N ASP A 122 -2.73 -1.45 5.17
CA ASP A 122 -1.67 -2.35 4.74
C ASP A 122 -1.65 -2.37 3.20
N VAL A 123 -0.65 -1.71 2.61
CA VAL A 123 -0.52 -1.60 1.16
C VAL A 123 0.61 -2.52 0.70
N ASP A 124 0.27 -3.50 -0.14
CA ASP A 124 1.27 -4.30 -0.85
C ASP A 124 1.76 -3.54 -2.10
N PHE A 125 2.98 -2.99 -2.00
CA PHE A 125 3.60 -2.26 -3.11
C PHE A 125 3.84 -3.12 -4.36
N LEU A 126 3.90 -4.45 -4.25
CA LEU A 126 4.19 -5.33 -5.38
C LEU A 126 3.02 -5.52 -6.32
N VAL A 127 1.81 -5.60 -5.76
CA VAL A 127 0.61 -5.94 -6.51
C VAL A 127 -0.12 -4.68 -6.95
N GLU A 128 -0.06 -3.62 -6.15
CA GLU A 128 -0.99 -2.51 -6.25
C GLU A 128 -0.38 -1.22 -6.82
N VAL A 129 0.95 -1.14 -6.92
CA VAL A 129 1.65 0.13 -7.16
C VAL A 129 2.77 0.00 -8.18
N ASP A 130 2.85 0.99 -9.07
CA ASP A 130 3.97 1.14 -10.00
C ASP A 130 5.25 1.67 -9.33
N VAL A 131 6.42 1.22 -9.79
CA VAL A 131 7.74 1.63 -9.27
C VAL A 131 7.93 3.15 -9.31
N CYS A 132 7.53 3.80 -10.39
CA CYS A 132 7.67 5.26 -10.51
C CYS A 132 6.75 5.99 -9.52
N THR A 133 5.62 5.39 -9.13
CA THR A 133 4.70 5.93 -8.12
C THR A 133 5.34 5.91 -6.74
N VAL A 134 5.91 4.78 -6.31
CA VAL A 134 6.63 4.69 -5.02
C VAL A 134 7.83 5.63 -4.99
N ALA A 135 8.62 5.66 -6.07
CA ALA A 135 9.77 6.57 -6.18
C ALA A 135 9.36 8.05 -6.09
N SER A 136 8.22 8.41 -6.69
CA SER A 136 7.69 9.78 -6.64
C SER A 136 7.15 10.14 -5.27
N LEU A 137 6.47 9.21 -4.61
CA LEU A 137 6.00 9.39 -3.24
C LEU A 137 7.16 9.52 -2.25
N PHE A 138 8.21 8.72 -2.41
CA PHE A 138 9.43 8.83 -1.62
C PHE A 138 10.10 10.20 -1.78
N LYS A 139 10.25 10.69 -3.02
CA LYS A 139 10.75 12.06 -3.27
C LYS A 139 9.86 13.13 -2.61
N GLN A 140 8.55 12.96 -2.68
CA GLN A 140 7.60 13.87 -2.06
C GLN A 140 7.72 13.86 -0.54
N TYR A 141 7.88 12.69 0.09
CA TYR A 141 8.08 12.57 1.54
C TYR A 141 9.25 13.44 2.01
N LEU A 142 10.40 13.33 1.34
CA LEU A 142 11.60 14.11 1.70
C LEU A 142 11.42 15.62 1.50
N ARG A 143 10.64 16.02 0.49
CA ARG A 143 10.35 17.43 0.20
C ARG A 143 9.35 18.04 1.17
N ASP A 144 8.39 17.25 1.63
CA ASP A 144 7.32 17.71 2.52
C ASP A 144 7.81 17.86 3.98
N LEU A 145 9.03 17.42 4.32
CA LEU A 145 9.59 17.60 5.66
C LEU A 145 9.72 19.09 6.03
N PRO A 146 9.21 19.53 7.21
CA PRO A 146 9.15 20.94 7.57
C PRO A 146 10.53 21.60 7.73
N GLU A 147 11.52 20.85 8.23
CA GLU A 147 12.89 21.34 8.48
C GLU A 147 13.82 21.12 7.26
N GLY A 148 13.32 20.44 6.22
CA GLY A 148 14.16 19.88 5.16
C GLY A 148 15.06 18.75 5.67
N LEU A 149 15.57 17.93 4.74
CA LEU A 149 16.45 16.82 5.12
C LEU A 149 17.87 17.29 5.52
N VAL A 150 18.34 18.37 4.89
CA VAL A 150 19.68 18.92 5.11
C VAL A 150 19.59 20.09 6.08
N ASP A 151 20.10 19.88 7.29
CA ASP A 151 20.08 20.86 8.36
C ASP A 151 20.67 22.22 7.93
N SER A 152 20.04 23.32 8.34
CA SER A 152 20.47 24.66 7.96
C SER A 152 21.91 25.00 8.40
N THR A 153 22.44 24.35 9.43
CA THR A 153 23.81 24.56 9.93
C THR A 153 24.88 24.06 8.96
N VAL A 154 24.59 23.02 8.15
CA VAL A 154 25.55 22.46 7.19
C VAL A 154 25.48 23.15 5.82
N GLN A 155 24.39 23.84 5.51
CA GLN A 155 24.18 24.49 4.21
C GLN A 155 25.27 25.52 3.85
N PRO A 156 25.73 26.42 4.76
CA PRO A 156 26.81 27.36 4.44
C PRO A 156 28.13 26.67 4.09
N ALA A 157 28.46 25.56 4.75
CA ALA A 157 29.66 24.79 4.47
C ALA A 157 29.61 24.14 3.08
N LEU A 158 28.45 23.57 2.72
CA LEU A 158 28.21 22.98 1.39
C LEU A 158 28.30 24.03 0.28
N ILE A 159 27.68 25.20 0.48
CA ILE A 159 27.72 26.31 -0.49
C ILE A 159 29.16 26.82 -0.69
N LYS A 160 29.91 26.96 0.41
CA LYS A 160 31.31 27.40 0.36
C LYS A 160 32.19 26.42 -0.42
N GLN A 161 32.02 25.11 -0.25
CA GLN A 161 32.74 24.11 -1.05
C GLN A 161 32.42 24.22 -2.54
N HIS A 162 31.13 24.33 -2.90
CA HIS A 162 30.72 24.49 -4.29
C HIS A 162 31.27 25.78 -4.95
N GLN A 163 31.39 26.87 -4.19
CA GLN A 163 31.97 28.12 -4.69
C GLN A 163 33.50 28.06 -4.76
N GLY A 164 34.16 27.33 -3.85
CA GLY A 164 35.61 27.11 -3.87
C GLY A 164 36.09 26.32 -5.08
N GLU A 165 35.25 25.42 -5.59
CA GLU A 165 35.53 24.66 -6.83
C GLU A 165 35.37 25.49 -8.11
N LYS A 166 34.70 26.66 -8.05
CA LYS A 166 34.54 27.57 -9.20
C LYS A 166 35.74 28.49 -9.44
N CYS A 167 36.85 28.29 -8.73
CA CYS A 167 38.11 28.97 -9.00
C CYS A 167 38.97 28.15 -9.99
N TYR A 168 38.41 27.81 -11.15
CA TYR A 168 39.19 27.32 -12.29
C TYR A 168 38.63 27.92 -13.57
N CYS A 169 39.54 28.58 -14.32
CA CYS A 169 39.40 29.18 -15.65
C CYS A 169 38.90 30.64 -15.71
N LEU A 170 39.72 31.56 -15.19
CA LEU A 170 39.90 32.89 -15.78
C LEU A 170 41.40 33.09 -16.05
N GLU A 171 41.89 32.52 -17.14
CA GLU A 171 43.05 33.00 -17.90
C GLU A 171 42.71 32.95 -19.40
#